data_AF-A0A4R6QP77-F1
#
_entry.id   AF-A0A4R6QP77-F1
#
_cell.length_a   1.000
_cell.length_b   1.000
_cell.length_c   1.000
_cell.angle_alpha   90.00
_cell.angle_beta   90.00
_cell.angle_gamma   90.00
#
_symmetry.space_group_name_H-M   'P 1'
#
loop_
_entity.id
_entity.type
_entity.pdbx_description
1 polymer ?
#
loop_
_entity_poly.entity_id
_entity_poly.type
_entity_poly.pdbx_seq_one_letter_code
_entity_poly.pdbx_strand_id
1 'polypeptide(L)'
;MVVICGDSHTTTYGALGALGFGIGTSEVEHVLATQTLVYRLAQDMRIQVDGLLPLGTTAKDLILMIISRIGAQGARGYVVEFCGTAISALSVEARFTLCNMAVEAGARGALIAPDATAIAYVLDRAKDITGPWREQALAAWAQLHSDAEAVFDIEHRFDAAEVVPYVTWGTSPDQAVPITGNVPDPSAQAEGVARQSAEQALRYTGLTAGAPLEGLAIQHVFIGSCTNARIEDLRAVAEIVRGRRVAPSVRAMVVPGSGRVKAQAQAQAEAEGIADLLLAAGFEWRQPGCSMCPALQAGFSLAERHRRMFLEGLDMIGASLSYRDQIEAFAAAHQMMPGLQKGRPCAHPPSRYSPCCVGSCSAQSLPPPGAPAAMRPSAPSPTS
;
A
#
# COMPACT_ATOMS: atom_id res chain seq x y z
N MET A 1 -0.34 22.07 12.38
CA MET A 1 -0.14 21.00 13.40
C MET A 1 1.15 20.27 13.08
N VAL A 2 1.95 19.91 14.10
CA VAL A 2 3.15 19.07 13.94
C VAL A 2 2.88 17.72 14.59
N VAL A 3 3.15 16.62 13.88
CA VAL A 3 2.95 15.25 14.35
C VAL A 3 4.27 14.50 14.26
N ILE A 4 4.69 13.90 15.38
CA ILE A 4 5.93 13.14 15.46
C ILE A 4 5.63 11.75 16.04
N CYS A 5 6.17 10.72 15.41
CA CYS A 5 5.97 9.33 15.80
C CYS A 5 7.21 8.50 15.51
N GLY A 6 7.35 7.34 16.16
CA GLY A 6 8.40 6.36 15.92
C GLY A 6 8.26 5.58 14.61
N ASP A 7 7.79 6.23 13.53
CA ASP A 7 7.44 5.62 12.25
C ASP A 7 7.77 6.57 11.09
N SER A 8 8.46 6.08 10.06
CA SER A 8 8.90 6.89 8.91
C SER A 8 7.75 7.48 8.11
N HIS A 9 6.65 6.74 7.99
CA HIS A 9 5.49 7.07 7.15
C HIS A 9 4.50 8.01 7.83
N THR A 10 4.88 8.57 8.99
CA THR A 10 4.18 9.69 9.66
C THR A 10 4.00 10.90 8.72
N THR A 11 4.81 11.00 7.65
CA THR A 11 4.62 11.95 6.54
C THR A 11 3.21 11.94 5.94
N THR A 12 2.48 10.82 6.06
CA THR A 12 1.10 10.66 5.59
C THR A 12 0.15 11.79 6.03
N TYR A 13 0.33 12.35 7.25
CA TYR A 13 -0.51 13.43 7.76
C TYR A 13 -0.42 14.73 6.94
N GLY A 14 0.60 14.85 6.09
CA GLY A 14 0.74 15.88 5.08
C GLY A 14 -0.48 16.05 4.17
N ALA A 15 -1.23 14.98 3.94
CA ALA A 15 -2.45 15.00 3.14
C ALA A 15 -3.56 15.92 3.70
N LEU A 16 -3.45 16.28 4.98
CA LEU A 16 -4.34 17.21 5.68
C LEU A 16 -3.65 18.55 6.03
N GLY A 17 -2.48 18.82 5.46
CA GLY A 17 -1.68 20.02 5.76
C GLY A 17 -1.02 20.01 7.14
N ALA A 18 -0.83 18.84 7.74
CA ALA A 18 -0.09 18.70 8.99
C ALA A 18 1.34 18.23 8.72
N LEU A 19 2.33 18.88 9.34
CA LEU A 19 3.73 18.48 9.23
C LEU A 19 3.98 17.24 10.08
N GLY A 20 3.92 16.07 9.44
CA GLY A 20 4.19 14.78 10.06
C GLY A 20 5.57 14.25 9.69
N PHE A 21 6.36 13.77 10.66
CA PHE A 21 7.62 13.08 10.37
C PHE A 21 8.03 12.06 11.43
N GLY A 22 8.76 11.03 10.97
CA GLY A 22 9.26 9.96 11.82
C GLY A 22 10.50 10.34 12.63
N ILE A 23 10.56 9.90 13.88
CA ILE A 23 11.70 10.08 14.79
C ILE A 23 12.16 8.72 15.34
N GLY A 24 13.41 8.64 15.79
CA GLY A 24 13.97 7.42 16.36
C GLY A 24 13.40 7.12 17.76
N THR A 25 13.50 5.87 18.21
CA THR A 25 12.99 5.45 19.53
C THR A 25 13.52 6.31 20.68
N SER A 26 14.82 6.64 20.68
CA SER A 26 15.40 7.52 21.69
C SER A 26 14.84 8.93 21.60
N GLU A 27 14.54 9.45 20.40
CA GLU A 27 13.93 10.76 20.23
C GLU A 27 12.48 10.78 20.76
N VAL A 28 11.73 9.68 20.59
CA VAL A 28 10.39 9.52 21.17
C VAL A 28 10.45 9.63 22.70
N GLU A 29 11.40 8.97 23.34
CA GLU A 29 11.60 9.07 24.80
C GLU A 29 11.85 10.52 25.23
N HIS A 30 12.74 11.23 24.53
CA HIS A 30 13.04 12.64 24.82
C HIS A 30 11.81 13.54 24.65
N VAL A 31 11.04 13.37 23.58
CA VAL A 31 9.81 14.13 23.34
C VAL A 31 8.79 13.87 24.43
N LEU A 32 8.61 12.61 24.85
CA LEU A 32 7.68 12.29 25.94
C LEU A 32 8.13 12.90 27.28
N ALA A 33 9.43 12.88 27.56
CA ALA A 33 9.99 13.41 28.80
C ALA A 33 10.03 14.95 28.84
N THR A 34 10.29 15.61 27.71
CA THR A 34 10.64 17.04 27.69
C THR A 34 9.72 17.90 26.82
N GLN A 35 8.90 17.29 25.97
CA GLN A 35 8.13 17.97 24.91
C GLN A 35 9.01 18.77 23.93
N THR A 36 10.29 18.41 23.83
CA THR A 36 11.27 19.06 22.95
C THR A 36 12.10 18.05 22.18
N LEU A 37 12.59 18.46 21.01
CA LEU A 37 13.49 17.67 20.17
C LEU A 37 14.57 18.58 19.58
N VAL A 38 15.83 18.19 19.74
CA VAL A 38 16.93 18.85 19.01
C VAL A 38 16.88 18.36 17.56
N TYR A 39 16.61 19.26 16.64
CA TYR A 39 16.33 18.89 15.26
C TYR A 39 17.06 19.81 14.27
N ARG A 40 17.56 19.23 13.17
CA ARG A 40 18.11 20.00 12.04
C ARG A 40 16.96 20.38 11.13
N LEU A 41 16.75 21.68 10.94
CA LEU A 41 15.72 22.17 10.02
C LEU A 41 15.94 21.62 8.62
N ALA A 42 14.86 21.09 8.05
CA ALA A 42 14.81 20.68 6.67
C ALA A 42 14.64 21.92 5.77
N GLN A 43 15.10 21.78 4.54
CA GLN A 43 14.91 22.77 3.48
C GLN A 43 13.56 22.57 2.78
N ASP A 44 13.14 23.54 1.97
CA ASP A 44 11.84 23.53 1.33
C ASP A 44 11.95 23.03 -0.12
N MET A 45 11.22 21.96 -0.45
CA MET A 45 11.13 21.44 -1.82
C MET A 45 9.68 21.52 -2.31
N ARG A 46 9.48 21.95 -3.55
CA ARG A 46 8.18 21.91 -4.22
C ARG A 46 8.17 20.87 -5.33
N ILE A 47 7.13 20.04 -5.34
CA ILE A 47 6.81 19.15 -6.46
C ILE A 47 5.44 19.57 -7.01
N GLN A 48 5.46 20.23 -8.17
CA GLN A 48 4.27 20.64 -8.88
C GLN A 48 3.89 19.58 -9.92
N VAL A 49 2.62 19.12 -9.89
CA VAL A 49 2.07 18.16 -10.84
C VAL A 49 0.79 18.73 -11.45
N ASP A 50 0.85 19.06 -12.74
CA ASP A 50 -0.27 19.63 -13.49
C ASP A 50 -0.90 18.59 -14.43
N GLY A 51 -2.12 18.86 -14.90
CA GLY A 51 -2.94 17.91 -15.65
C GLY A 51 -3.85 17.05 -14.75
N LEU A 52 -4.39 15.98 -15.34
CA LEU A 52 -5.20 14.97 -14.64
C LEU A 52 -4.57 13.60 -14.87
N LEU A 53 -4.62 12.75 -13.84
CA LEU A 53 -4.16 11.37 -13.95
C LEU A 53 -4.97 10.62 -15.03
N PRO A 54 -4.30 9.96 -15.99
CA PRO A 54 -4.96 9.14 -17.01
C PRO A 54 -5.80 8.02 -16.38
N LEU A 55 -6.85 7.62 -17.11
CA LEU A 55 -7.68 6.48 -16.71
C LEU A 55 -6.82 5.24 -16.51
N GLY A 56 -7.01 4.56 -15.38
CA GLY A 56 -6.24 3.37 -15.01
C GLY A 56 -5.04 3.68 -14.12
N THR A 57 -4.65 4.95 -13.95
CA THR A 57 -3.54 5.32 -13.06
C THR A 57 -4.03 5.81 -11.71
N THR A 58 -3.14 5.78 -10.72
CA THR A 58 -3.41 6.08 -9.31
C THR A 58 -2.36 7.02 -8.72
N ALA A 59 -2.59 7.52 -7.51
CA ALA A 59 -1.57 8.28 -6.79
C ALA A 59 -0.29 7.48 -6.49
N LYS A 60 -0.38 6.14 -6.43
CA LYS A 60 0.79 5.28 -6.28
C LYS A 60 1.66 5.28 -7.54
N ASP A 61 1.04 5.26 -8.72
CA ASP A 61 1.75 5.39 -9.99
C ASP A 61 2.48 6.73 -10.08
N LEU A 62 1.77 7.80 -9.70
CA LEU A 62 2.33 9.15 -9.68
C LEU A 62 3.57 9.25 -8.79
N ILE A 63 3.49 8.77 -7.54
CA ILE A 63 4.64 8.87 -6.63
C ILE A 63 5.79 7.96 -7.05
N LEU A 64 5.52 6.76 -7.59
CA LEU A 64 6.58 5.90 -8.12
C LEU A 64 7.26 6.53 -9.34
N MET A 65 6.50 7.16 -10.24
CA MET A 65 7.07 7.92 -11.35
C MET A 65 7.97 9.04 -10.82
N ILE A 66 7.51 9.83 -9.85
CA ILE A 66 8.30 10.91 -9.24
C ILE A 66 9.58 10.36 -8.62
N ILE A 67 9.49 9.34 -7.74
CA ILE A 67 10.65 8.72 -7.07
C ILE A 67 11.63 8.15 -8.09
N SER A 68 11.16 7.52 -9.17
CA SER A 68 12.04 6.99 -10.24
C SER A 68 12.84 8.08 -10.96
N ARG A 69 12.30 9.31 -11.02
CA ARG A 69 12.93 10.45 -11.71
C ARG A 69 13.86 11.25 -10.80
N ILE A 70 13.53 11.40 -9.52
CA ILE A 70 14.35 12.17 -8.56
C ILE A 70 15.31 11.28 -7.75
N GLY A 71 15.08 9.97 -7.73
CA GLY A 71 15.87 8.98 -6.98
C GLY A 71 15.42 8.81 -5.53
N ALA A 72 15.87 7.73 -4.89
CA ALA A 72 15.51 7.38 -3.51
C ALA A 72 16.14 8.32 -2.45
N GLN A 73 16.99 9.24 -2.88
CA GLN A 73 17.57 10.31 -2.06
C GLN A 73 17.26 11.70 -2.62
N GLY A 74 16.36 11.80 -3.61
CA GLY A 74 16.07 13.03 -4.33
C GLY A 74 15.52 14.14 -3.42
N ALA A 75 14.78 13.78 -2.38
CA ALA A 75 14.20 14.71 -1.41
C ALA A 75 14.92 14.68 -0.04
N ARG A 76 16.13 14.11 0.04
CA ARG A 76 16.88 14.00 1.29
C ARG A 76 17.17 15.37 1.90
N GLY A 77 16.70 15.59 3.11
CA GLY A 77 16.92 16.84 3.84
C GLY A 77 15.87 17.92 3.58
N TYR A 78 14.83 17.60 2.81
CA TYR A 78 13.74 18.53 2.48
C TYR A 78 12.40 18.11 3.11
N VAL A 79 11.54 19.10 3.34
CA VAL A 79 10.09 18.90 3.42
C VAL A 79 9.52 19.19 2.04
N VAL A 80 8.67 18.29 1.54
CA VAL A 80 8.11 18.37 0.19
C VAL A 80 6.70 18.95 0.23
N GLU A 81 6.48 20.07 -0.44
CA GLU A 81 5.15 20.56 -0.78
C GLU A 81 4.70 19.99 -2.12
N PHE A 82 3.59 19.25 -2.13
CA PHE A 82 2.92 18.81 -3.35
C PHE A 82 1.82 19.79 -3.75
N CYS A 83 1.85 20.26 -4.99
CA CYS A 83 0.87 21.21 -5.53
C CYS A 83 0.57 20.95 -7.01
N GLY A 84 -0.36 21.71 -7.59
CA GLY A 84 -0.77 21.59 -9.00
C GLY A 84 -2.12 20.90 -9.18
N THR A 85 -2.67 21.01 -10.39
CA THR A 85 -4.06 20.59 -10.66
C THR A 85 -4.30 19.11 -10.42
N ALA A 86 -3.29 18.27 -10.64
CA ALA A 86 -3.40 16.83 -10.43
C ALA A 86 -3.59 16.53 -8.93
N ILE A 87 -2.83 17.20 -8.06
CA ILE A 87 -2.90 17.04 -6.61
C ILE A 87 -4.25 17.50 -6.06
N SER A 88 -4.75 18.64 -6.53
CA SER A 88 -6.08 19.14 -6.16
C SER A 88 -7.21 18.20 -6.58
N ALA A 89 -7.06 17.50 -7.72
CA ALA A 89 -8.06 16.54 -8.21
C ALA A 89 -8.06 15.20 -7.45
N LEU A 90 -7.02 14.88 -6.67
CA LEU A 90 -6.96 13.66 -5.87
C LEU A 90 -7.97 13.70 -4.71
N SER A 91 -8.55 12.53 -4.41
CA SER A 91 -9.21 12.31 -3.11
C SER A 91 -8.21 12.43 -1.97
N VAL A 92 -8.71 12.69 -0.76
CA VAL A 92 -7.84 12.81 0.43
C VAL A 92 -7.13 11.48 0.73
N GLU A 93 -7.79 10.36 0.47
CA GLU A 93 -7.21 9.02 0.53
C GLU A 93 -6.01 8.86 -0.41
N ALA A 94 -6.14 9.31 -1.66
CA ALA A 94 -5.05 9.27 -2.63
C ALA A 94 -3.90 10.23 -2.23
N ARG A 95 -4.22 11.37 -1.63
CA ARG A 95 -3.22 12.29 -1.04
C ARG A 95 -2.46 11.66 0.12
N PHE A 96 -3.13 10.86 0.96
CA PHE A 96 -2.44 10.10 2.01
C PHE A 96 -1.45 9.11 1.42
N THR A 97 -1.77 8.40 0.32
CA THR A 97 -0.80 7.54 -0.38
C THR A 97 0.41 8.33 -0.88
N LEU A 98 0.17 9.47 -1.52
CA LEU A 98 1.22 10.34 -2.03
C LEU A 98 2.16 10.84 -0.91
N CYS A 99 1.61 11.41 0.16
CA CYS A 99 2.41 11.92 1.29
C CYS A 99 3.10 10.81 2.09
N ASN A 100 2.44 9.65 2.24
CA ASN A 100 3.02 8.47 2.87
C ASN A 100 4.29 8.05 2.12
N MET A 101 4.21 7.95 0.78
CA MET A 101 5.32 7.47 -0.04
C MET A 101 6.41 8.52 -0.34
N ALA A 102 6.31 9.73 0.20
CA ALA A 102 7.35 10.76 0.00
C ALA A 102 8.66 10.37 0.70
N VAL A 103 8.58 9.58 1.78
CA VAL A 103 9.76 9.17 2.56
C VAL A 103 10.67 8.22 1.76
N GLU A 104 10.14 7.53 0.75
CA GLU A 104 10.88 6.67 -0.18
C GLU A 104 11.82 7.47 -1.10
N ALA A 105 11.55 8.77 -1.32
CA ALA A 105 12.49 9.71 -1.95
C ALA A 105 13.48 10.33 -0.93
N GLY A 106 13.39 9.95 0.34
CA GLY A 106 14.16 10.52 1.44
C GLY A 106 13.58 11.79 2.04
N ALA A 107 12.35 12.18 1.69
CA ALA A 107 11.71 13.37 2.23
C ALA A 107 11.55 13.28 3.75
N ARG A 108 11.80 14.38 4.45
CA ARG A 108 11.59 14.43 5.90
C ARG A 108 10.12 14.56 6.25
N GLY A 109 9.39 15.34 5.47
CA GLY A 109 7.96 15.59 5.61
C GLY A 109 7.36 15.78 4.22
N ALA A 110 6.04 15.63 4.15
CA ALA A 110 5.27 15.98 2.96
C ALA A 110 4.09 16.85 3.38
N LEU A 111 3.66 17.78 2.52
CA LEU A 111 2.56 18.69 2.77
C LEU A 111 1.74 18.88 1.50
N ILE A 112 0.42 18.93 1.68
CA ILE A 112 -0.54 19.42 0.70
C ILE A 112 -1.37 20.50 1.39
N ALA A 113 -1.50 21.65 0.74
CA ALA A 113 -2.32 22.74 1.26
C ALA A 113 -3.77 22.26 1.48
N PRO A 114 -4.38 22.52 2.65
CA PRO A 114 -5.76 22.17 2.93
C PRO A 114 -6.71 22.88 1.97
N ASP A 115 -7.66 22.12 1.42
CA ASP A 115 -8.69 22.62 0.52
C ASP A 115 -10.08 22.15 0.94
N ALA A 116 -11.10 22.51 0.15
CA ALA A 116 -12.48 22.11 0.42
C ALA A 116 -12.66 20.59 0.53
N THR A 117 -11.89 19.81 -0.23
CA THR A 117 -11.93 18.33 -0.20
C THR A 117 -11.41 17.80 1.13
N ALA A 118 -10.27 18.31 1.61
CA ALA A 118 -9.73 17.97 2.93
C ALA A 118 -10.67 18.38 4.07
N ILE A 119 -11.26 19.58 3.97
CA ILE A 119 -12.23 20.08 4.95
C ILE A 119 -13.46 19.17 5.04
N ALA A 120 -14.07 18.84 3.89
CA ALA A 120 -15.22 17.95 3.83
C ALA A 120 -14.89 16.56 4.40
N TYR A 121 -13.72 16.01 4.04
CA TYR A 121 -13.26 14.72 4.53
C TYR A 121 -13.15 14.66 6.05
N VAL A 122 -12.57 15.71 6.67
CA VAL A 122 -12.40 15.78 8.13
C VAL A 122 -13.75 15.98 8.83
N LEU A 123 -14.59 16.91 8.36
CA LEU A 123 -15.87 17.21 9.01
C LEU A 123 -16.88 16.06 8.92
N ASP A 124 -16.82 15.24 7.87
CA ASP A 124 -17.63 14.01 7.80
C ASP A 124 -17.23 13.00 8.88
N ARG A 125 -15.94 12.96 9.26
CA ARG A 125 -15.39 11.99 10.22
C ARG A 125 -15.34 12.51 11.66
N ALA A 126 -15.25 13.83 11.84
CA ALA A 126 -15.19 14.51 13.14
C ALA A 126 -16.43 15.40 13.33
N LYS A 127 -17.59 14.75 13.44
CA LYS A 127 -18.92 15.40 13.51
C LYS A 127 -19.15 16.21 14.80
N ASP A 128 -18.27 16.03 15.78
CA ASP A 128 -18.25 16.73 17.06
C ASP A 128 -17.61 18.12 16.98
N ILE A 129 -16.86 18.43 15.89
CA ILE A 129 -16.35 19.78 15.61
C ILE A 129 -17.51 20.69 15.19
N THR A 130 -18.07 21.42 16.16
CA THR A 130 -19.30 22.22 15.98
C THR A 130 -19.18 23.61 16.60
N GLY A 131 -20.14 24.48 16.28
CA GLY A 131 -20.26 25.82 16.87
C GLY A 131 -19.04 26.72 16.61
N PRO A 132 -18.72 27.63 17.55
CA PRO A 132 -17.63 28.61 17.38
C PRO A 132 -16.25 27.98 17.15
N TRP A 133 -16.01 26.78 17.71
CA TRP A 133 -14.75 26.06 17.51
C TRP A 133 -14.54 25.64 16.07
N ARG A 134 -15.62 25.26 15.38
CA ARG A 134 -15.56 24.91 13.96
C ARG A 134 -15.15 26.11 13.11
N GLU A 135 -15.75 27.27 13.34
CA GLU A 135 -15.45 28.49 12.58
C GLU A 135 -14.00 28.93 12.79
N GLN A 136 -13.53 28.94 14.04
CA GLN A 136 -12.14 29.28 14.38
C GLN A 136 -11.14 28.30 13.77
N ALA A 137 -11.41 26.99 13.87
CA ALA A 137 -10.55 25.96 13.31
C ALA A 137 -10.46 26.06 11.79
N LEU A 138 -11.59 26.25 11.10
CA LEU A 138 -11.62 26.41 9.64
C LEU A 138 -10.89 27.68 9.18
N ALA A 139 -11.07 28.79 9.89
CA ALA A 139 -10.35 30.04 9.60
C ALA A 139 -8.84 29.87 9.75
N ALA A 140 -8.37 29.22 10.82
CA ALA A 140 -6.95 28.95 11.02
C ALA A 140 -6.39 27.95 9.99
N TRP A 141 -7.14 26.89 9.69
CA TRP A 141 -6.70 25.85 8.76
C TRP A 141 -6.58 26.38 7.32
N ALA A 142 -7.45 27.30 6.93
CA ALA A 142 -7.41 27.98 5.63
C ALA A 142 -6.15 28.83 5.41
N GLN A 143 -5.39 29.16 6.47
CA GLN A 143 -4.13 29.88 6.34
C GLN A 143 -2.90 28.96 6.16
N LEU A 144 -3.09 27.64 6.20
CA LEU A 144 -1.98 26.67 6.09
C LEU A 144 -1.64 26.36 4.62
N HIS A 145 -1.27 27.39 3.87
CA HIS A 145 -0.74 27.26 2.51
C HIS A 145 0.48 28.16 2.34
N SER A 146 1.32 27.85 1.35
CA SER A 146 2.43 28.71 0.98
C SER A 146 1.96 30.07 0.48
N ASP A 147 2.73 31.12 0.78
CA ASP A 147 2.53 32.45 0.22
C ASP A 147 2.81 32.45 -1.29
N ALA A 148 2.22 33.38 -2.04
CA ALA A 148 2.41 33.48 -3.49
C ALA A 148 3.89 33.69 -3.89
N GLU A 149 4.65 34.39 -3.04
CA GLU A 149 6.07 34.70 -3.24
C GLU A 149 6.99 33.73 -2.47
N ALA A 150 6.46 32.60 -1.97
CA ALA A 150 7.26 31.62 -1.25
C ALA A 150 8.36 31.03 -2.15
N VAL A 151 9.61 31.11 -1.67
CA VAL A 151 10.80 30.58 -2.37
C VAL A 151 11.11 29.19 -1.85
N PHE A 152 11.27 28.25 -2.76
CA PHE A 152 11.67 26.88 -2.46
C PHE A 152 13.12 26.69 -2.86
N ASP A 153 13.88 25.93 -2.06
CA ASP A 153 15.26 25.58 -2.37
C ASP A 153 15.37 24.76 -3.67
N ILE A 154 14.40 23.87 -3.91
CA ILE A 154 14.29 23.05 -5.12
C ILE A 154 12.84 22.99 -5.60
N GLU A 155 12.64 23.12 -6.91
CA GLU A 155 11.36 22.85 -7.57
C GLU A 155 11.48 21.74 -8.62
N HIS A 156 10.57 20.77 -8.58
CA HIS A 156 10.34 19.81 -9.66
C HIS A 156 8.95 20.01 -10.26
N ARG A 157 8.85 19.81 -11.57
CA ARG A 157 7.60 19.92 -12.33
C ARG A 157 7.36 18.62 -13.10
N PHE A 158 6.15 18.08 -13.01
CA PHE A 158 5.72 16.88 -13.71
C PHE A 158 4.37 17.11 -14.39
N ASP A 159 4.14 16.44 -15.51
CA ASP A 159 2.83 16.36 -16.15
C ASP A 159 2.16 15.03 -15.75
N ALA A 160 0.96 15.12 -15.17
CA ALA A 160 0.17 13.97 -14.79
C ALA A 160 -0.21 13.10 -15.99
N ALA A 161 -0.29 13.66 -17.21
CA ALA A 161 -0.61 12.92 -18.42
C ALA A 161 0.48 11.90 -18.81
N GLU A 162 1.72 12.06 -18.30
CA GLU A 162 2.81 11.12 -18.51
C GLU A 162 2.73 9.91 -17.56
N VAL A 163 1.88 9.96 -16.54
CA VAL A 163 1.73 8.86 -15.59
C VAL A 163 1.12 7.68 -16.32
N VAL A 164 1.81 6.56 -16.20
CA VAL A 164 1.38 5.22 -16.64
C VAL A 164 1.47 4.31 -15.42
N PRO A 165 1.08 3.04 -15.52
CA PRO A 165 1.16 2.15 -14.39
C PRO A 165 2.62 1.76 -14.09
N TYR A 166 3.08 1.96 -12.86
CA TYR A 166 4.48 1.76 -12.47
C TYR A 166 4.67 0.51 -11.61
N VAL A 167 5.85 -0.09 -11.70
CA VAL A 167 6.29 -1.16 -10.80
C VAL A 167 7.72 -0.94 -10.35
N THR A 168 8.03 -1.27 -9.10
CA THR A 168 9.44 -1.41 -8.69
C THR A 168 9.96 -2.77 -9.12
N TRP A 169 11.14 -2.83 -9.74
CA TRP A 169 11.75 -4.08 -10.21
C TRP A 169 12.96 -4.51 -9.37
N GLY A 170 13.50 -3.62 -8.53
CA GLY A 170 14.78 -3.81 -7.87
C GLY A 170 14.72 -3.98 -6.36
N THR A 171 15.70 -3.42 -5.66
CA THR A 171 15.84 -3.37 -4.19
C THR A 171 15.86 -1.95 -3.63
N SER A 172 15.57 -0.95 -4.46
CA SER A 172 15.36 0.44 -4.04
C SER A 172 14.07 1.04 -4.65
N PRO A 173 13.32 1.92 -3.94
CA PRO A 173 12.02 2.41 -4.41
C PRO A 173 12.07 3.20 -5.72
N ASP A 174 13.23 3.79 -6.03
CA ASP A 174 13.52 4.48 -7.28
C ASP A 174 13.89 3.55 -8.44
N GLN A 175 14.10 2.26 -8.17
CA GLN A 175 14.21 1.23 -9.20
C GLN A 175 12.81 0.84 -9.67
N ALA A 176 12.12 1.81 -10.26
CA ALA A 176 10.77 1.69 -10.78
C ALA A 176 10.70 2.06 -12.26
N VAL A 177 9.86 1.35 -13.00
CA VAL A 177 9.61 1.57 -14.43
C VAL A 177 8.14 1.31 -14.74
N PRO A 178 7.63 1.77 -15.89
CA PRO A 178 6.31 1.36 -16.37
C PRO A 178 6.16 -0.16 -16.43
N ILE A 179 4.97 -0.70 -16.10
CA ILE A 179 4.68 -2.14 -16.17
C ILE A 179 4.93 -2.71 -17.58
N THR A 180 4.63 -1.91 -18.61
CA THR A 180 4.83 -2.24 -20.03
C THR A 180 6.31 -2.23 -20.44
N GLY A 181 7.21 -1.84 -19.55
CA GLY A 181 8.64 -1.74 -19.79
C GLY A 181 9.41 -3.05 -19.58
N ASN A 182 10.73 -2.92 -19.68
CA ASN A 182 11.67 -4.01 -19.49
C ASN A 182 12.50 -3.78 -18.22
N VAL A 183 13.01 -4.87 -17.66
CA VAL A 183 14.02 -4.84 -16.60
C VAL A 183 15.26 -4.09 -17.11
N PRO A 184 15.70 -2.99 -16.47
CA PRO A 184 16.86 -2.24 -16.93
C PRO A 184 18.14 -3.09 -17.00
N ASP A 185 18.96 -2.85 -18.01
CA ASP A 185 20.28 -3.48 -18.16
C ASP A 185 21.35 -2.61 -17.49
N PRO A 186 22.00 -3.07 -16.40
CA PRO A 186 23.06 -2.32 -15.74
C PRO A 186 24.26 -2.02 -16.65
N SER A 187 24.50 -2.83 -17.68
CA SER A 187 25.62 -2.62 -18.62
C SER A 187 25.42 -1.38 -19.50
N ALA A 188 24.18 -0.92 -19.68
CA ALA A 188 23.84 0.31 -20.37
C ALA A 188 24.01 1.57 -19.51
N GLN A 189 24.26 1.41 -18.20
CA GLN A 189 24.51 2.51 -17.27
C GLN A 189 26.01 2.84 -17.18
N ALA A 190 26.31 4.10 -16.92
CA ALA A 190 27.67 4.53 -16.60
C ALA A 190 28.20 3.79 -15.36
N GLU A 191 29.52 3.56 -15.32
CA GLU A 191 30.15 2.99 -14.12
C GLU A 191 29.91 3.88 -12.91
N GLY A 192 29.52 3.28 -11.79
CA GLY A 192 29.24 4.00 -10.55
C GLY A 192 28.25 3.28 -9.64
N VAL A 193 27.81 4.01 -8.61
CA VAL A 193 26.92 3.48 -7.56
C VAL A 193 25.58 3.00 -8.12
N ALA A 194 25.00 3.71 -9.08
CA ALA A 194 23.74 3.33 -9.71
C ALA A 194 23.82 1.97 -10.41
N ARG A 195 24.87 1.75 -11.22
CA ARG A 195 25.12 0.46 -11.89
C ARG A 195 25.35 -0.66 -10.88
N GLN A 196 26.17 -0.45 -9.85
CA GLN A 196 26.41 -1.45 -8.81
C GLN A 196 25.12 -1.83 -8.05
N SER A 197 24.29 -0.83 -7.74
CA SER A 197 22.97 -1.03 -7.12
C SER A 197 22.04 -1.84 -8.02
N ALA A 198 21.99 -1.53 -9.31
CA ALA A 198 21.19 -2.29 -10.29
C ALA A 198 21.67 -3.74 -10.43
N GLU A 199 22.99 -3.98 -10.53
CA GLU A 199 23.58 -5.32 -10.58
C GLU A 199 23.25 -6.13 -9.31
N GLN A 200 23.30 -5.50 -8.14
CA GLN A 200 22.92 -6.14 -6.88
C GLN A 200 21.42 -6.46 -6.82
N ALA A 201 20.58 -5.53 -7.29
CA ALA A 201 19.14 -5.74 -7.37
C ALA A 201 18.78 -6.93 -8.28
N LEU A 202 19.41 -7.06 -9.45
CA LEU A 202 19.19 -8.21 -10.34
C LEU A 202 19.68 -9.53 -9.73
N ARG A 203 20.83 -9.52 -9.03
CA ARG A 203 21.30 -10.71 -8.29
C ARG A 203 20.32 -11.13 -7.18
N TYR A 204 19.72 -10.16 -6.50
CA TYR A 204 18.77 -10.42 -5.41
C TYR A 204 17.41 -10.91 -5.92
N THR A 205 16.86 -10.23 -6.93
CA THR A 205 15.52 -10.52 -7.47
C THR A 205 15.52 -11.75 -8.39
N GLY A 206 16.67 -12.05 -9.01
CA GLY A 206 16.78 -13.08 -10.04
C GLY A 206 16.15 -12.69 -11.38
N LEU A 207 15.81 -11.40 -11.56
CA LEU A 207 15.31 -10.90 -12.84
C LEU A 207 16.41 -10.87 -13.89
N THR A 208 16.03 -11.13 -15.13
CA THR A 208 16.95 -11.06 -16.27
C THR A 208 16.90 -9.67 -16.89
N ALA A 209 18.07 -9.03 -17.03
CA ALA A 209 18.19 -7.75 -17.72
C ALA A 209 17.57 -7.80 -19.12
N GLY A 210 16.84 -6.76 -19.50
CA GLY A 210 16.14 -6.65 -20.79
C GLY A 210 14.87 -7.48 -20.91
N ALA A 211 14.53 -8.35 -19.94
CA ALA A 211 13.28 -9.10 -19.98
C ALA A 211 12.06 -8.17 -19.79
N PRO A 212 10.92 -8.44 -20.44
CA PRO A 212 9.68 -7.70 -20.18
C PRO A 212 9.21 -7.95 -18.74
N LEU A 213 8.61 -6.93 -18.11
CA LEU A 213 8.00 -7.07 -16.79
C LEU A 213 6.60 -7.68 -16.88
N GLU A 214 5.88 -7.40 -17.95
CA GLU A 214 4.61 -8.07 -18.25
C GLU A 214 4.80 -9.57 -18.48
N GLY A 215 3.86 -10.35 -17.95
CA GLY A 215 3.90 -11.81 -18.06
C GLY A 215 4.86 -12.50 -17.09
N LEU A 216 5.59 -11.75 -16.26
CA LEU A 216 6.40 -12.34 -15.19
C LEU A 216 5.51 -13.12 -14.22
N ALA A 217 5.88 -14.38 -13.99
CA ALA A 217 5.17 -15.25 -13.08
C ALA A 217 5.36 -14.77 -11.63
N ILE A 218 4.25 -14.48 -10.96
CA ILE A 218 4.22 -14.14 -9.53
C ILE A 218 3.82 -15.36 -8.71
N GLN A 219 4.20 -15.37 -7.43
CA GLN A 219 3.79 -16.42 -6.48
C GLN A 219 2.95 -15.86 -5.33
N HIS A 220 3.04 -14.55 -5.07
CA HIS A 220 2.38 -13.91 -3.95
C HIS A 220 1.74 -12.60 -4.38
N VAL A 221 0.54 -12.35 -3.84
CA VAL A 221 -0.15 -11.06 -3.92
C VAL A 221 -0.45 -10.62 -2.51
N PHE A 222 -0.05 -9.40 -2.19
CA PHE A 222 -0.43 -8.72 -0.96
C PHE A 222 -1.08 -7.42 -1.37
N ILE A 223 -2.26 -7.12 -0.82
CA ILE A 223 -2.91 -5.82 -0.94
C ILE A 223 -3.12 -5.32 0.48
N GLY A 224 -2.63 -4.14 0.81
CA GLY A 224 -2.82 -3.61 2.15
C GLY A 224 -1.76 -2.60 2.58
N SER A 225 -1.41 -2.66 3.88
CA SER A 225 -0.54 -1.69 4.58
C SER A 225 -1.16 -0.31 4.81
N CYS A 226 -0.40 0.62 5.40
CA CYS A 226 -0.84 2.01 5.59
C CYS A 226 -0.95 2.79 4.27
N THR A 227 -0.34 2.28 3.19
CA THR A 227 -0.24 2.96 1.90
C THR A 227 -1.47 2.75 1.01
N ASN A 228 -1.97 1.51 0.86
CA ASN A 228 -3.07 1.15 -0.06
C ASN A 228 -4.03 0.11 0.55
N ALA A 229 -4.66 0.47 1.66
CA ALA A 229 -5.64 -0.38 2.33
C ALA A 229 -6.88 0.37 2.79
N ARG A 230 -7.21 1.46 2.08
CA ARG A 230 -8.43 2.23 2.30
C ARG A 230 -9.58 1.60 1.50
N ILE A 231 -10.80 2.03 1.76
CA ILE A 231 -11.97 1.37 1.15
C ILE A 231 -11.99 1.55 -0.38
N GLU A 232 -11.49 2.67 -0.88
CA GLU A 232 -11.34 2.96 -2.31
C GLU A 232 -10.35 2.00 -2.98
N ASP A 233 -9.23 1.70 -2.31
CA ASP A 233 -8.23 0.72 -2.80
C ASP A 233 -8.88 -0.67 -2.90
N LEU A 234 -9.64 -1.08 -1.87
CA LEU A 234 -10.32 -2.38 -1.85
C LEU A 234 -11.45 -2.48 -2.89
N ARG A 235 -12.17 -1.39 -3.13
CA ARG A 235 -13.18 -1.29 -4.20
C ARG A 235 -12.56 -1.43 -5.56
N ALA A 236 -11.42 -0.78 -5.79
CA ALA A 236 -10.66 -1.01 -7.01
C ALA A 236 -10.44 -2.52 -7.15
N VAL A 237 -9.79 -3.18 -6.17
CA VAL A 237 -9.48 -4.62 -6.20
C VAL A 237 -10.69 -5.49 -6.51
N ALA A 238 -11.82 -5.22 -5.86
CA ALA A 238 -13.07 -5.92 -6.13
C ALA A 238 -13.48 -5.87 -7.61
N GLU A 239 -13.33 -4.72 -8.28
CA GLU A 239 -13.66 -4.56 -9.69
C GLU A 239 -12.75 -5.36 -10.64
N ILE A 240 -11.45 -5.51 -10.36
CA ILE A 240 -10.61 -6.42 -11.17
C ILE A 240 -11.03 -7.87 -10.98
N VAL A 241 -11.19 -8.28 -9.72
CA VAL A 241 -11.32 -9.71 -9.42
C VAL A 241 -12.72 -10.23 -9.70
N ARG A 242 -13.68 -9.34 -9.97
CA ARG A 242 -15.07 -9.69 -10.29
C ARG A 242 -15.10 -10.70 -11.44
N GLY A 243 -15.63 -11.90 -11.14
CA GLY A 243 -15.73 -13.01 -12.11
C GLY A 243 -14.40 -13.72 -12.41
N ARG A 244 -13.31 -13.40 -11.70
CA ARG A 244 -11.99 -14.02 -11.84
C ARG A 244 -11.62 -14.79 -10.57
N ARG A 245 -10.60 -15.65 -10.69
CA ARG A 245 -10.01 -16.36 -9.55
C ARG A 245 -8.49 -16.24 -9.57
N VAL A 246 -7.91 -16.16 -8.39
CA VAL A 246 -6.47 -16.26 -8.15
C VAL A 246 -5.98 -17.61 -8.68
N ALA A 247 -4.86 -17.60 -9.39
CA ALA A 247 -4.27 -18.82 -9.93
C ALA A 247 -3.87 -19.77 -8.80
N PRO A 248 -4.01 -21.11 -8.94
CA PRO A 248 -3.74 -22.06 -7.85
C PRO A 248 -2.31 -22.02 -7.29
N SER A 249 -1.34 -21.57 -8.09
CA SER A 249 0.06 -21.41 -7.70
C SER A 249 0.36 -20.08 -7.00
N VAL A 250 -0.63 -19.19 -6.88
CA VAL A 250 -0.48 -17.86 -6.32
C VAL A 250 -1.19 -17.78 -4.98
N ARG A 251 -0.47 -17.32 -3.96
CA ARG A 251 -1.05 -17.00 -2.66
C ARG A 251 -1.40 -15.53 -2.61
N ALA A 252 -2.68 -15.21 -2.57
CA ALA A 252 -3.16 -13.83 -2.51
C ALA A 252 -3.75 -13.49 -1.14
N MET A 253 -3.46 -12.30 -0.62
CA MET A 253 -3.99 -11.82 0.66
C MET A 253 -4.35 -10.35 0.62
N VAL A 254 -5.35 -9.99 1.43
CA VAL A 254 -5.79 -8.61 1.65
C VAL A 254 -5.73 -8.28 3.14
N VAL A 255 -5.10 -7.16 3.47
CA VAL A 255 -4.93 -6.65 4.84
C VAL A 255 -5.54 -5.25 4.93
N PRO A 256 -6.74 -5.10 5.50
CA PRO A 256 -7.37 -3.78 5.64
C PRO A 256 -6.54 -2.83 6.52
N GLY A 257 -6.57 -1.52 6.23
CA GLY A 257 -5.72 -0.54 6.92
C GLY A 257 -6.16 -0.23 8.36
N SER A 258 -7.41 -0.53 8.72
CA SER A 258 -7.92 -0.35 10.08
C SER A 258 -9.11 -1.26 10.39
N GLY A 259 -9.44 -1.40 11.68
CA GLY A 259 -10.67 -2.06 12.11
C GLY A 259 -11.93 -1.41 11.54
N ARG A 260 -11.92 -0.08 11.37
CA ARG A 260 -13.01 0.66 10.72
C ARG A 260 -13.12 0.33 9.24
N VAL A 261 -12.01 0.31 8.49
CA VAL A 261 -12.03 -0.07 7.07
C VAL A 261 -12.45 -1.52 6.90
N LYS A 262 -11.99 -2.42 7.77
CA LYS A 262 -12.44 -3.82 7.77
C LYS A 262 -13.94 -3.93 8.06
N ALA A 263 -14.42 -3.27 9.12
CA ALA A 263 -15.83 -3.25 9.46
C ALA A 263 -16.66 -2.59 8.37
N GLN A 264 -16.15 -1.54 7.72
CA GLN A 264 -16.79 -0.90 6.57
C GLN A 264 -16.84 -1.84 5.37
N ALA A 265 -15.74 -2.49 4.99
CA ALA A 265 -15.69 -3.45 3.89
C ALA A 265 -16.57 -4.69 4.17
N GLN A 266 -16.72 -5.08 5.44
CA GLN A 266 -17.60 -6.17 5.87
C GLN A 266 -19.07 -5.74 5.96
N ALA A 267 -19.38 -4.56 6.49
CA ALA A 267 -20.74 -4.03 6.55
C ALA A 267 -21.24 -3.69 5.13
N GLN A 268 -20.35 -3.15 4.30
CA GLN A 268 -20.57 -3.02 2.86
C GLN A 268 -20.46 -4.36 2.15
N ALA A 269 -20.14 -5.50 2.79
CA ALA A 269 -20.35 -6.79 2.15
C ALA A 269 -21.86 -7.08 1.98
N GLU A 270 -22.72 -6.54 2.86
CA GLU A 270 -24.18 -6.63 2.71
C GLU A 270 -24.71 -5.72 1.59
N ALA A 271 -24.00 -4.62 1.24
CA ALA A 271 -24.44 -3.63 0.24
C ALA A 271 -23.70 -3.69 -1.12
N GLU A 272 -22.38 -3.96 -1.11
CA GLU A 272 -21.45 -3.97 -2.25
C GLU A 272 -20.74 -5.33 -2.45
N GLY A 273 -20.68 -6.20 -1.43
CA GLY A 273 -20.15 -7.57 -1.52
C GLY A 273 -18.62 -7.70 -1.62
N ILE A 274 -17.84 -6.66 -1.28
CA ILE A 274 -16.38 -6.60 -1.52
C ILE A 274 -15.62 -7.76 -0.85
N ALA A 275 -15.83 -8.00 0.44
CA ALA A 275 -15.12 -9.05 1.16
C ALA A 275 -15.44 -10.44 0.58
N ASP A 276 -16.71 -10.68 0.23
CA ASP A 276 -17.15 -11.93 -0.38
C ASP A 276 -16.61 -12.12 -1.78
N LEU A 277 -16.54 -11.05 -2.59
CA LEU A 277 -15.92 -11.07 -3.92
C LEU A 277 -14.44 -11.44 -3.82
N LEU A 278 -13.70 -10.86 -2.88
CA LEU A 278 -12.28 -11.14 -2.67
C LEU A 278 -12.07 -12.59 -2.16
N LEU A 279 -12.88 -13.04 -1.21
CA LEU A 279 -12.84 -14.43 -0.72
C LEU A 279 -13.19 -15.42 -1.83
N ALA A 280 -14.23 -15.14 -2.63
CA ALA A 280 -14.64 -15.98 -3.76
C ALA A 280 -13.59 -16.03 -4.87
N ALA A 281 -12.84 -14.93 -5.07
CA ALA A 281 -11.69 -14.88 -5.96
C ALA A 281 -10.50 -15.67 -5.41
N GLY A 282 -10.47 -16.01 -4.12
CA GLY A 282 -9.42 -16.82 -3.48
C GLY A 282 -8.40 -16.03 -2.67
N PHE A 283 -8.69 -14.77 -2.31
CA PHE A 283 -7.85 -14.00 -1.41
C PHE A 283 -8.04 -14.42 0.05
N GLU A 284 -6.94 -14.43 0.80
CA GLU A 284 -6.97 -14.52 2.26
C GLU A 284 -7.37 -13.16 2.86
N TRP A 285 -8.48 -13.11 3.60
CA TRP A 285 -8.92 -11.89 4.31
C TRP A 285 -8.29 -11.83 5.71
N ARG A 286 -7.35 -10.90 5.94
CA ARG A 286 -6.54 -10.85 7.17
C ARG A 286 -7.05 -9.81 8.19
N GLN A 287 -6.41 -9.76 9.36
CA GLN A 287 -6.67 -8.74 10.37
C GLN A 287 -5.90 -7.45 10.05
N PRO A 288 -6.42 -6.27 10.40
CA PRO A 288 -5.73 -5.01 10.16
C PRO A 288 -4.36 -4.96 10.85
N GLY A 289 -3.36 -4.46 10.14
CA GLY A 289 -1.99 -4.31 10.66
C GLY A 289 -0.96 -4.19 9.54
N CYS A 290 0.31 -3.97 9.90
CA CYS A 290 1.38 -3.79 8.92
C CYS A 290 1.71 -5.06 8.12
N SER A 291 1.53 -6.24 8.73
CA SER A 291 1.65 -7.56 8.07
C SER A 291 2.98 -7.71 7.29
N MET A 292 2.93 -7.98 5.98
CA MET A 292 4.10 -8.17 5.13
C MET A 292 4.93 -6.91 4.93
N CYS A 293 4.35 -5.72 5.19
CA CYS A 293 5.02 -4.45 4.97
C CYS A 293 6.39 -4.41 5.68
N PRO A 294 6.54 -4.46 7.00
CA PRO A 294 7.89 -4.45 7.61
C PRO A 294 8.62 -5.82 7.52
N ALA A 295 8.15 -6.77 6.69
CA ALA A 295 8.61 -8.17 6.63
C ALA A 295 8.58 -8.92 8.00
N LEU A 296 7.74 -8.47 8.95
CA LEU A 296 7.73 -8.95 10.34
C LEU A 296 6.92 -10.25 10.58
N GLN A 297 6.51 -10.97 9.55
CA GLN A 297 5.61 -12.12 9.73
C GLN A 297 6.35 -13.42 10.09
N ALA A 298 5.97 -14.02 11.22
CA ALA A 298 6.39 -15.37 11.61
C ALA A 298 5.78 -16.41 10.66
N GLY A 299 6.64 -17.25 10.04
CA GLY A 299 6.23 -18.31 9.12
C GLY A 299 6.84 -18.25 7.72
N PHE A 300 7.64 -17.24 7.40
CA PHE A 300 8.42 -17.18 6.16
C PHE A 300 9.92 -17.38 6.45
N SER A 301 10.51 -18.41 5.84
CA SER A 301 11.94 -18.71 5.97
C SER A 301 12.81 -17.72 5.17
N LEU A 302 14.10 -17.60 5.51
CA LEU A 302 15.07 -16.76 4.77
C LEU A 302 15.16 -17.14 3.27
N ALA A 303 15.01 -18.42 2.95
CA ALA A 303 15.06 -18.94 1.59
C ALA A 303 13.84 -18.53 0.75
N GLU A 304 12.71 -18.27 1.40
CA GLU A 304 11.49 -17.78 0.76
C GLU A 304 11.56 -16.30 0.40
N ARG A 305 12.49 -15.53 0.97
CA ARG A 305 12.68 -14.10 0.67
C ARG A 305 13.43 -13.83 -0.64
N HIS A 306 14.20 -14.79 -1.15
CA HIS A 306 15.20 -14.57 -2.22
C HIS A 306 14.68 -14.69 -3.67
N ARG A 307 13.38 -14.86 -3.93
CA ARG A 307 12.83 -15.05 -5.29
C ARG A 307 11.40 -14.51 -5.44
N ARG A 308 11.11 -13.27 -5.02
CA ARG A 308 9.70 -12.84 -4.92
C ARG A 308 9.45 -11.46 -5.47
N MET A 309 8.63 -11.46 -6.53
CA MET A 309 7.85 -10.33 -7.00
C MET A 309 6.63 -10.22 -6.08
N PHE A 310 6.62 -9.24 -5.17
CA PHE A 310 5.45 -8.94 -4.35
C PHE A 310 4.53 -7.97 -5.10
N LEU A 311 3.25 -7.98 -4.77
CA LEU A 311 2.28 -7.03 -5.34
C LEU A 311 1.81 -5.96 -4.35
N GLU A 312 2.43 -5.86 -3.16
CA GLU A 312 2.59 -4.66 -2.34
C GLU A 312 3.26 -5.00 -0.99
N GLY A 313 3.86 -4.00 -0.34
CA GLY A 313 4.39 -4.08 1.04
C GLY A 313 5.85 -4.54 1.14
N LEU A 314 6.78 -3.58 0.96
CA LEU A 314 8.14 -3.48 1.52
C LEU A 314 9.11 -4.70 1.45
N ASP A 315 8.90 -5.64 0.52
CA ASP A 315 9.99 -6.38 -0.12
C ASP A 315 9.99 -6.02 -1.62
N MET A 316 10.40 -4.78 -1.88
CA MET A 316 11.04 -4.20 -3.06
C MET A 316 10.57 -4.46 -4.50
N ILE A 317 9.60 -5.33 -4.74
CA ILE A 317 8.84 -5.37 -5.98
C ILE A 317 7.40 -5.10 -5.59
N GLY A 318 6.85 -4.00 -6.11
CA GLY A 318 5.46 -3.62 -5.95
C GLY A 318 5.01 -2.96 -7.23
N ALA A 319 4.07 -3.59 -7.91
CA ALA A 319 3.34 -2.92 -8.98
C ALA A 319 2.23 -2.06 -8.37
N SER A 320 2.09 -0.82 -8.80
CA SER A 320 0.76 -0.22 -8.91
C SER A 320 0.18 -0.74 -10.21
N LEU A 321 -0.75 -1.69 -10.08
CA LEU A 321 -1.41 -2.18 -11.27
C LEU A 321 -2.56 -1.24 -11.62
N SER A 322 -2.48 -0.65 -12.81
CA SER A 322 -3.67 -0.22 -13.51
C SER A 322 -4.61 -1.38 -13.70
N TYR A 323 -5.88 -1.15 -13.35
CA TYR A 323 -6.95 -2.14 -13.47
C TYR A 323 -7.15 -2.63 -14.91
N ARG A 324 -6.61 -1.90 -15.88
CA ARG A 324 -6.82 -2.12 -17.31
C ARG A 324 -5.69 -2.88 -17.99
N ASP A 325 -4.44 -2.66 -17.62
CA ASP A 325 -3.29 -3.33 -18.29
C ASP A 325 -3.13 -4.79 -17.80
N GLN A 326 -3.70 -5.10 -16.63
CA GLN A 326 -3.97 -6.48 -16.21
C GLN A 326 -4.94 -7.23 -17.15
N ILE A 327 -5.75 -6.54 -17.97
CA ILE A 327 -6.72 -7.19 -18.86
C ILE A 327 -6.01 -8.01 -19.93
N GLU A 328 -4.84 -7.59 -20.41
CA GLU A 328 -4.13 -8.28 -21.47
C GLU A 328 -3.07 -9.25 -20.93
N ALA A 329 -2.29 -8.85 -19.92
CA ALA A 329 -1.25 -9.69 -19.35
C ALA A 329 -1.81 -10.94 -18.61
N PHE A 330 -2.97 -10.82 -17.95
CA PHE A 330 -3.60 -11.95 -17.25
C PHE A 330 -4.42 -12.86 -18.21
N ALA A 331 -4.95 -12.31 -19.30
CA ALA A 331 -5.64 -13.08 -20.34
C ALA A 331 -4.66 -13.90 -21.21
N ALA A 332 -3.45 -13.37 -21.46
CA ALA A 332 -2.41 -14.08 -22.21
C ALA A 332 -1.94 -15.37 -21.52
N ALA A 333 -1.91 -15.39 -20.18
CA ALA A 333 -1.63 -16.60 -19.40
C ALA A 333 -2.74 -17.67 -19.46
N HIS A 334 -3.92 -17.33 -20.00
CA HIS A 334 -5.05 -18.25 -20.17
C HIS A 334 -5.19 -18.83 -21.59
N GLN A 335 -4.30 -18.45 -22.52
CA GLN A 335 -4.36 -18.91 -23.93
C GLN A 335 -3.09 -19.57 -24.47
N MET A 336 -2.26 -20.15 -23.62
CA MET A 336 -1.19 -21.04 -24.09
C MET A 336 -1.20 -22.37 -23.34
N MET A 337 -2.08 -23.28 -23.77
CA MET A 337 -1.72 -24.66 -24.16
C MET A 337 -2.91 -25.34 -24.88
N PRO A 338 -2.71 -25.95 -26.05
CA PRO A 338 -3.76 -26.61 -26.81
C PRO A 338 -3.89 -28.09 -26.42
N GLY A 339 -5.12 -28.59 -26.29
CA GLY A 339 -5.34 -30.04 -26.30
C GLY A 339 -6.51 -30.51 -25.45
N LEU A 340 -7.73 -30.40 -25.98
CA LEU A 340 -8.71 -31.47 -25.80
C LEU A 340 -9.65 -31.46 -27.00
N GLN A 341 -9.47 -32.47 -27.84
CA GLN A 341 -10.25 -32.72 -29.03
C GLN A 341 -11.73 -32.94 -28.69
N LYS A 342 -12.56 -32.51 -29.64
CA LYS A 342 -14.01 -32.69 -29.74
C LYS A 342 -14.45 -34.12 -29.45
N GLY A 343 -15.59 -34.24 -28.76
CA GLY A 343 -16.13 -35.49 -28.25
C GLY A 343 -16.55 -36.53 -29.29
N ARG A 344 -16.76 -37.74 -28.77
CA ARG A 344 -17.64 -38.76 -29.34
C ARG A 344 -18.55 -39.32 -28.23
N PRO A 345 -19.79 -39.73 -28.56
CA PRO A 345 -20.84 -40.01 -27.58
C PRO A 345 -20.78 -41.45 -27.05
N CYS A 346 -21.25 -41.61 -25.80
CA CYS A 346 -21.36 -42.87 -25.07
C CYS A 346 -22.22 -43.93 -25.75
N ALA A 347 -21.84 -45.21 -25.56
CA ALA A 347 -22.70 -46.38 -25.69
C ALA A 347 -22.61 -47.23 -24.39
N HIS A 348 -23.78 -47.56 -23.86
CA HIS A 348 -24.21 -48.28 -22.63
C HIS A 348 -23.82 -49.79 -22.52
N PRO A 349 -24.25 -50.61 -21.50
CA PRO A 349 -24.64 -50.42 -20.07
C PRO A 349 -24.10 -51.59 -19.12
N PRO A 350 -24.80 -52.13 -18.08
CA PRO A 350 -24.47 -51.97 -16.64
C PRO A 350 -24.22 -53.28 -15.81
N SER A 351 -23.63 -53.19 -14.61
CA SER A 351 -23.81 -54.19 -13.52
C SER A 351 -23.41 -53.61 -12.15
N ARG A 352 -24.36 -53.32 -11.25
CA ARG A 352 -24.77 -54.13 -10.06
C ARG A 352 -23.62 -54.56 -9.13
N TYR A 353 -23.56 -53.97 -7.93
CA TYR A 353 -23.72 -54.63 -6.60
C TYR A 353 -23.34 -53.66 -5.46
N SER A 354 -24.33 -53.25 -4.66
CA SER A 354 -24.22 -52.99 -3.19
C SER A 354 -24.72 -54.26 -2.46
N PRO A 355 -24.76 -54.41 -1.11
CA PRO A 355 -24.57 -53.45 0.00
C PRO A 355 -23.83 -54.00 1.27
N CYS A 356 -23.58 -53.14 2.27
CA CYS A 356 -23.69 -53.41 3.74
C CYS A 356 -23.21 -52.17 4.53
N CYS A 357 -24.08 -51.42 5.20
CA CYS A 357 -24.57 -51.56 6.60
C CYS A 357 -23.67 -50.80 7.61
N VAL A 358 -24.07 -49.65 8.18
CA VAL A 358 -24.96 -49.37 9.34
C VAL A 358 -24.15 -48.97 10.60
N GLY A 359 -24.54 -47.87 11.24
CA GLY A 359 -24.27 -47.55 12.67
C GLY A 359 -23.57 -46.19 12.88
N SER A 360 -24.24 -45.06 13.07
CA SER A 360 -25.09 -44.59 14.20
C SER A 360 -24.37 -43.58 15.12
N CYS A 361 -24.92 -42.36 15.13
CA CYS A 361 -24.99 -41.33 16.19
C CYS A 361 -24.11 -41.40 17.44
N SER A 362 -23.50 -40.26 17.82
CA SER A 362 -24.02 -39.46 18.94
C SER A 362 -23.37 -38.07 19.01
N ALA A 363 -24.21 -37.07 19.26
CA ALA A 363 -23.85 -35.70 19.59
C ALA A 363 -23.44 -35.61 21.07
N GLN A 364 -22.47 -34.77 21.39
CA GLN A 364 -22.26 -34.27 22.75
C GLN A 364 -22.17 -32.75 22.76
N SER A 365 -23.05 -32.19 23.58
CA SER A 365 -23.33 -30.80 23.89
C SER A 365 -22.27 -30.16 24.80
N LEU A 366 -21.94 -28.89 24.53
CA LEU A 366 -21.13 -28.02 25.39
C LEU A 366 -22.00 -27.32 26.46
N PRO A 367 -21.53 -27.15 27.72
CA PRO A 367 -22.17 -26.30 28.72
C PRO A 367 -21.59 -24.85 28.74
N PRO A 368 -22.34 -23.86 29.31
CA PRO A 368 -22.05 -22.42 29.22
C PRO A 368 -21.15 -21.86 30.36
N PRO A 369 -20.76 -20.56 30.33
CA PRO A 369 -19.60 -20.04 31.08
C PRO A 369 -19.95 -19.39 32.43
N GLY A 370 -18.97 -19.36 33.36
CA GLY A 370 -19.08 -18.62 34.64
C GLY A 370 -17.76 -18.39 35.39
N ALA A 371 -17.22 -17.17 35.25
CA ALA A 371 -16.56 -16.26 36.24
C ALA A 371 -15.39 -16.75 37.16
N PRO A 372 -14.67 -15.85 37.87
CA PRO A 372 -13.30 -15.43 37.54
C PRO A 372 -12.22 -15.92 38.52
N ALA A 373 -10.99 -16.13 38.03
CA ALA A 373 -9.85 -16.53 38.85
C ALA A 373 -9.20 -15.36 39.59
N ALA A 374 -8.92 -15.60 40.86
CA ALA A 374 -8.46 -14.66 41.88
C ALA A 374 -7.02 -14.14 41.71
N MET A 375 -6.83 -12.90 42.16
CA MET A 375 -5.55 -12.23 42.42
C MET A 375 -4.59 -13.08 43.27
N ARG A 376 -3.30 -13.09 42.90
CA ARG A 376 -2.19 -13.49 43.78
C ARG A 376 -1.43 -12.24 44.25
N PRO A 377 -0.85 -12.25 45.47
CA PRO A 377 -0.40 -11.04 46.17
C PRO A 377 1.03 -10.61 45.81
N SER A 378 1.25 -9.31 45.94
CA SER A 378 2.49 -8.54 45.81
C SER A 378 3.55 -8.90 46.84
N ALA A 379 4.81 -8.99 46.42
CA ALA A 379 5.99 -9.04 47.28
C ALA A 379 6.63 -7.64 47.44
N PRO A 380 7.31 -7.35 48.57
CA PRO A 380 7.65 -6.00 48.99
C PRO A 380 9.02 -5.50 48.48
N SER A 381 9.13 -4.17 48.35
CA SER A 381 10.32 -3.37 48.06
C SER A 381 11.29 -3.29 49.26
N PRO A 382 12.61 -3.21 49.04
CA PRO A 382 13.55 -2.75 50.05
C PRO A 382 14.00 -1.30 49.80
N THR A 383 13.90 -0.48 50.83
CA THR A 383 14.59 0.81 50.96
C THR A 383 15.85 0.62 51.81
N SER A 384 16.97 1.14 51.32
CA SER A 384 17.98 1.87 52.10
C SER A 384 18.77 2.76 51.16
#